data_AF-A0A183BV60-F1
#
_entry.id   AF-A0A183BV60-F1
#
_cell.length_a   1.000
_cell.length_b   1.000
_cell.length_c   1.000
_cell.angle_alpha   90.00
_cell.angle_beta   90.00
_cell.angle_gamma   90.00
#
_symmetry.space_group_name_H-M   'P 1'
#
loop_
_entity.id
_entity.type
_entity.pdbx_description
1 polymer ?
#
loop_
_entity_poly.entity_id
_entity_poly.type
_entity_poly.pdbx_seq_one_letter_code
_entity_poly.pdbx_strand_id
1 'polypeptide(L)'
;MSNDSKRSEETNAGRSKVLRILQLVKNAQQKHGLRHENYQRYRGYCARRIERIRKSLKFMHSYKCAPKRAAKFVARNVSAELVGDLRFLQIVVFEVERNWAYAMQMKFETIDLPLSRKKFHMRQKLRRAVKCALFLESLVDGNQLVHRVTHLETKSYVSFICGSLELELKNWKGAVDAFDRARAGYTELFGQVKANELEETYAAKCRDVENLLNLCQAQSGDANVLLSTVSSVNLNASEDERKPPLEQGVIKAVPGNTEQKKRVRLAMEPKPLKPFFFDLALNFIKSSDQSNS
;
A
#
# COMPACT_ATOMS: atom_id res chain seq x y z
N MET A 1 35.23 17.97 -36.44
CA MET A 1 34.69 16.72 -35.84
C MET A 1 33.69 17.01 -34.71
N SER A 2 32.86 18.05 -34.83
CA SER A 2 32.02 18.55 -33.72
C SER A 2 30.51 18.51 -34.00
N ASN A 3 30.10 17.93 -35.14
CA ASN A 3 28.70 17.85 -35.57
C ASN A 3 28.05 16.48 -35.34
N ASP A 4 28.81 15.43 -34.98
CA ASP A 4 28.25 14.09 -34.75
C ASP A 4 27.71 13.90 -33.32
N SER A 5 28.23 14.65 -32.34
CA SER A 5 27.74 14.59 -30.96
C SER A 5 26.39 15.30 -30.75
N LYS A 6 25.97 16.19 -31.67
CA LYS A 6 24.63 16.79 -31.62
C LYS A 6 23.56 15.93 -32.31
N ARG A 7 23.96 15.07 -33.25
CA ARG A 7 23.05 14.21 -34.01
C ARG A 7 22.62 12.95 -33.24
N SER A 8 23.38 12.55 -32.23
CA SER A 8 23.05 11.42 -31.35
C SER A 8 22.08 11.76 -30.22
N GLU A 9 21.90 13.05 -29.87
CA GLU A 9 20.89 13.46 -28.87
C GLU A 9 19.47 13.56 -29.46
N GLU A 10 19.34 13.86 -30.76
CA GLU A 10 18.04 14.00 -31.44
C GLU A 10 17.39 12.66 -31.81
N THR A 11 18.15 11.56 -31.87
CA THR A 11 17.64 10.24 -32.28
C THR A 11 17.01 9.41 -31.15
N ASN A 12 17.05 9.89 -29.91
CA ASN A 12 16.40 9.23 -28.75
C ASN A 12 15.03 9.85 -28.39
N ALA A 13 14.54 10.80 -29.19
CA ALA A 13 13.26 11.49 -28.99
C ALA A 13 12.02 10.64 -29.34
N GLY A 14 12.20 9.44 -29.90
CA GLY A 14 11.10 8.61 -30.43
C GLY A 14 10.63 7.42 -29.57
N ARG A 15 11.32 7.07 -28.48
CA ARG A 15 10.82 6.03 -27.55
C ARG A 15 10.01 6.69 -26.44
N SER A 16 8.69 6.51 -26.47
CA SER A 16 7.81 6.89 -25.35
C SER A 16 8.38 6.30 -24.06
N LYS A 17 8.78 7.17 -23.12
CA LYS A 17 9.39 6.74 -21.87
C LYS A 17 8.33 6.00 -21.05
N VAL A 18 8.69 4.85 -20.50
CA VAL A 18 7.81 4.05 -19.66
C VAL A 18 8.01 4.43 -18.19
N LEU A 19 6.96 4.89 -17.52
CA LEU A 19 6.91 5.00 -16.06
C LEU A 19 6.39 3.68 -15.49
N ARG A 20 7.26 3.00 -14.72
CA ARG A 20 6.91 1.81 -13.92
C ARG A 20 6.57 2.26 -12.50
N ILE A 21 5.29 2.52 -12.24
CA ILE A 21 4.75 3.02 -10.97
C ILE A 21 5.02 2.02 -9.85
N LEU A 22 4.79 0.72 -10.07
CA LEU A 22 4.97 -0.29 -9.02
C LEU A 22 6.42 -0.32 -8.52
N GLN A 23 7.37 -0.35 -9.45
CA GLN A 23 8.80 -0.36 -9.14
C GLN A 23 9.23 0.95 -8.47
N LEU A 24 8.75 2.10 -8.95
CA LEU A 24 9.00 3.41 -8.34
C LEU A 24 8.56 3.43 -6.88
N VAL A 25 7.34 2.97 -6.60
CA VAL A 25 6.75 2.97 -5.26
C VAL A 25 7.47 1.99 -4.34
N LYS A 26 7.65 0.72 -4.75
CA LYS A 26 8.31 -0.31 -3.91
C LYS A 26 9.74 0.11 -3.55
N ASN A 27 10.51 0.62 -4.50
CA ASN A 27 11.86 1.13 -4.23
C ASN A 27 11.85 2.31 -3.24
N ALA A 28 10.92 3.24 -3.39
CA ALA A 28 10.78 4.36 -2.47
C ALA A 28 10.38 3.90 -1.06
N GLN A 29 9.47 2.94 -0.95
CA GLN A 29 9.00 2.39 0.33
C GLN A 29 10.15 1.69 1.07
N GLN A 30 10.87 0.79 0.38
CA GLN A 30 11.99 0.04 0.97
C GLN A 30 13.11 0.97 1.45
N LYS A 31 13.50 1.98 0.65
CA LYS A 31 14.59 2.91 0.99
C LYS A 31 14.24 3.90 2.08
N HIS A 32 12.96 4.25 2.26
CA HIS A 32 12.56 5.41 3.07
C HIS A 32 11.66 5.09 4.27
N GLY A 33 11.80 3.90 4.85
CA GLY A 33 11.31 3.60 6.20
C GLY A 33 10.35 2.43 6.30
N LEU A 34 9.72 2.01 5.20
CA LEU A 34 8.73 0.91 5.25
C LEU A 34 9.38 -0.46 5.54
N ARG A 35 10.69 -0.63 5.29
CA ARG A 35 11.45 -1.80 5.74
C ARG A 35 11.39 -2.01 7.26
N HIS A 36 11.21 -0.93 8.03
CA HIS A 36 11.05 -0.93 9.49
C HIS A 36 9.70 -0.34 9.91
N GLU A 37 8.67 -0.45 9.05
CA GLU A 37 7.29 -0.01 9.34
C GLU A 37 7.13 1.47 9.72
N ASN A 38 8.11 2.31 9.37
CA ASN A 38 8.08 3.73 9.72
C ASN A 38 7.32 4.54 8.65
N TYR A 39 5.99 4.54 8.75
CA TYR A 39 5.10 5.27 7.85
C TYR A 39 5.27 6.80 7.93
N GLN A 40 5.59 7.35 9.10
CA GLN A 40 5.83 8.78 9.27
C GLN A 40 7.05 9.25 8.47
N ARG A 41 8.14 8.48 8.50
CA ARG A 41 9.35 8.75 7.70
C ARG A 41 9.06 8.70 6.21
N TYR A 42 8.32 7.67 5.76
CA TYR A 42 7.96 7.53 4.35
C TYR A 42 7.06 8.67 3.87
N ARG A 43 6.04 9.05 4.65
CA ARG A 43 5.19 10.22 4.37
C ARG A 43 5.99 11.51 4.21
N GLY A 44 6.96 11.74 5.12
CA GLY A 44 7.85 12.90 5.07
C GLY A 44 8.80 12.88 3.86
N TYR A 45 9.23 11.69 3.42
CA TYR A 45 9.95 11.52 2.16
C TYR A 45 9.07 11.90 0.97
N CYS A 46 7.84 11.38 0.87
CA CYS A 46 6.93 11.69 -0.25
C CYS A 46 6.67 13.19 -0.36
N ALA A 47 6.43 13.89 0.76
CA ALA A 47 6.25 15.33 0.77
C ALA A 47 7.46 16.09 0.17
N ARG A 48 8.67 15.75 0.62
CA ARG A 48 9.91 16.35 0.12
C ARG A 48 10.20 15.98 -1.34
N ARG A 49 9.87 14.74 -1.75
CA ARG A 49 10.04 14.28 -3.13
C ARG A 49 9.16 15.09 -4.08
N ILE A 50 7.89 15.30 -3.74
CA ILE A 50 6.97 16.15 -4.49
C ILE A 50 7.55 17.56 -4.65
N GLU A 51 8.03 18.15 -3.55
CA GLU A 51 8.59 19.50 -3.56
C GLU A 51 9.82 19.61 -4.46
N ARG A 52 10.75 18.66 -4.38
CA ARG A 52 11.95 18.64 -5.25
C ARG A 52 11.59 18.50 -6.72
N ILE A 53 10.65 17.62 -7.06
CA ILE A 53 10.20 17.46 -8.45
C ILE A 53 9.56 18.76 -8.95
N ARG A 54 8.65 19.36 -8.17
CA ARG A 54 8.02 20.65 -8.51
C ARG A 54 9.04 21.78 -8.69
N LYS A 55 10.08 21.86 -7.83
CA LYS A 55 11.19 22.81 -7.99
C LYS A 55 11.99 22.55 -9.27
N SER A 56 12.33 21.29 -9.57
CA SER A 56 13.09 20.92 -10.78
C SER A 56 12.35 21.25 -12.08
N LEU A 57 11.02 21.18 -12.05
CA LEU A 57 10.14 21.51 -13.18
C LEU A 57 9.77 23.00 -13.24
N LYS A 58 10.24 23.82 -12.29
CA LYS A 58 9.76 25.21 -12.08
C LYS A 58 8.22 25.29 -11.97
N PHE A 59 7.60 24.20 -11.50
CA PHE A 59 6.15 24.01 -11.37
C PHE A 59 5.72 24.08 -9.89
N MET A 60 6.10 25.17 -9.24
CA MET A 60 5.73 25.43 -7.85
C MET A 60 4.34 26.04 -7.76
N HIS A 61 3.66 25.80 -6.64
CA HIS A 61 2.46 26.55 -6.31
C HIS A 61 2.79 28.04 -6.20
N SER A 62 1.88 28.89 -6.67
CA SER A 62 2.08 30.34 -6.68
C SER A 62 1.29 31.00 -5.57
N TYR A 63 1.81 32.10 -5.06
CA TYR A 63 1.09 32.97 -4.14
C TYR A 63 0.75 34.26 -4.89
N LYS A 64 -0.54 34.58 -4.95
CA LYS A 64 -0.99 35.87 -5.51
C LYS A 64 -0.97 36.89 -4.38
N CYS A 65 -0.05 37.84 -4.48
CA CYS A 65 0.00 38.99 -3.60
C CYS A 65 -0.75 40.14 -4.27
N ALA A 66 -1.75 40.69 -3.59
CA ALA A 66 -2.40 41.94 -3.98
C ALA A 66 -2.00 43.02 -2.96
N PRO A 67 -1.84 44.29 -3.37
CA PRO A 67 -1.52 45.37 -2.45
C PRO A 67 -2.50 45.39 -1.27
N LYS A 68 -1.98 45.50 -0.04
CA LYS A 68 -2.76 45.55 1.20
C LYS A 68 -3.63 44.31 1.50
N ARG A 69 -3.36 43.15 0.86
CA ARG A 69 -4.04 41.87 1.17
C ARG A 69 -3.05 40.75 1.43
N ALA A 70 -3.43 39.82 2.33
CA ALA A 70 -2.65 38.61 2.57
C ALA A 70 -2.52 37.78 1.29
N ALA A 71 -1.35 37.16 1.11
CA ALA A 71 -1.04 36.38 -0.08
C ALA A 71 -2.00 35.18 -0.21
N LYS A 72 -2.74 35.10 -1.33
CA LYS A 72 -3.67 33.99 -1.58
C LYS A 72 -2.93 32.85 -2.26
N PHE A 73 -2.99 31.66 -1.66
CA PHE A 73 -2.43 30.45 -2.25
C PHE A 73 -3.20 30.07 -3.53
N VAL A 74 -2.46 29.82 -4.61
CA VAL A 74 -2.99 29.33 -5.87
C VAL A 74 -2.33 27.99 -6.19
N ALA A 75 -3.14 26.94 -6.08
CA ALA A 75 -2.73 25.59 -6.42
C ALA A 75 -2.46 25.49 -7.93
N ARG A 76 -1.25 25.04 -8.28
CA ARG A 76 -0.90 24.61 -9.63
C ARG A 76 -1.05 23.09 -9.74
N ASN A 77 -2.18 22.66 -10.28
CA ASN A 77 -2.49 21.26 -10.53
C ASN A 77 -1.93 20.84 -11.90
N VAL A 78 -1.51 19.59 -12.01
CA VAL A 78 -0.99 19.03 -13.27
C VAL A 78 -2.12 19.00 -14.29
N SER A 79 -1.94 19.59 -15.47
CA SER A 79 -2.88 19.48 -16.59
C SER A 79 -2.47 18.34 -17.55
N ALA A 80 -3.42 17.83 -18.34
CA ALA A 80 -3.18 16.74 -19.29
C ALA A 80 -2.10 17.08 -20.34
N GLU A 81 -1.98 18.35 -20.71
CA GLU A 81 -0.96 18.86 -21.65
C GLU A 81 0.47 18.70 -21.12
N LEU A 82 0.66 18.75 -19.79
CA LEU A 82 1.97 18.65 -19.16
C LEU A 82 2.47 17.20 -19.00
N VAL A 83 1.64 16.21 -19.36
CA VAL A 83 1.94 14.77 -19.17
C VAL A 83 3.03 14.26 -20.13
N GLY A 84 3.51 15.07 -21.07
CA GLY A 84 4.67 14.74 -21.91
C GLY A 84 5.95 14.41 -21.12
N ASP A 85 6.12 14.99 -19.92
CA ASP A 85 7.19 14.61 -18.99
C ASP A 85 6.65 13.75 -17.84
N LEU A 86 7.15 12.51 -17.72
CA LEU A 86 6.76 11.54 -16.69
C LEU A 86 6.95 12.06 -15.26
N ARG A 87 7.81 13.07 -15.05
CA ARG A 87 7.99 13.68 -13.73
C ARG A 87 6.68 14.30 -13.21
N PHE A 88 5.79 14.78 -14.08
CA PHE A 88 4.47 15.26 -13.67
C PHE A 88 3.57 14.14 -13.15
N LEU A 89 3.59 12.96 -13.78
CA LEU A 89 2.89 11.78 -13.27
C LEU A 89 3.45 11.34 -11.92
N GLN A 90 4.78 11.37 -11.75
CA GLN A 90 5.42 11.07 -10.45
C GLN A 90 4.94 12.00 -9.33
N ILE A 91 4.67 13.28 -9.60
CA ILE A 91 4.10 14.20 -8.59
C ILE A 91 2.79 13.63 -8.05
N VAL A 92 1.87 13.24 -8.94
CA VAL A 92 0.55 12.75 -8.54
C VAL A 92 0.66 11.40 -7.84
N VAL A 93 1.50 10.49 -8.34
CA VAL A 93 1.80 9.20 -7.67
C VAL A 93 2.29 9.42 -6.23
N PHE A 94 3.26 10.31 -6.02
CA PHE A 94 3.74 10.61 -4.66
C PHE A 94 2.72 11.37 -3.80
N GLU A 95 1.79 12.12 -4.40
CA GLU A 95 0.66 12.71 -3.68
C GLU A 95 -0.32 11.62 -3.17
N VAL A 96 -0.58 10.57 -3.97
CA VAL A 96 -1.34 9.39 -3.54
C VAL A 96 -0.61 8.67 -2.41
N GLU A 97 0.66 8.30 -2.60
CA GLU A 97 1.48 7.61 -1.60
C GLU A 97 1.59 8.39 -0.30
N ARG A 98 1.70 9.73 -0.35
CA ARG A 98 1.73 10.56 0.87
C ARG A 98 0.43 10.45 1.68
N ASN A 99 -0.72 10.46 1.02
CA ASN A 99 -2.02 10.33 1.69
C ASN A 99 -2.23 8.90 2.20
N TRP A 100 -1.86 7.90 1.40
CA TRP A 100 -1.91 6.49 1.80
C TRP A 100 -1.00 6.22 3.02
N ALA A 101 0.25 6.67 2.99
CA ALA A 101 1.18 6.52 4.11
C ALA A 101 0.68 7.20 5.39
N TYR A 102 0.01 8.34 5.26
CA TYR A 102 -0.60 9.00 6.41
C TYR A 102 -1.79 8.19 6.96
N ALA A 103 -2.61 7.60 6.09
CA ALA A 103 -3.65 6.68 6.53
C ALA A 103 -3.03 5.47 7.25
N MET A 104 -2.00 4.85 6.69
CA MET A 104 -1.34 3.69 7.30
C MET A 104 -0.68 4.02 8.64
N GLN A 105 -0.06 5.21 8.77
CA GLN A 105 0.45 5.70 10.05
C GLN A 105 -0.67 5.72 11.11
N MET A 106 -1.82 6.31 10.78
CA MET A 106 -2.95 6.36 11.71
C MET A 106 -3.52 4.98 11.98
N LYS A 107 -3.60 4.12 10.97
CA LYS A 107 -4.04 2.73 11.13
C LYS A 107 -3.19 2.04 12.18
N PHE A 108 -1.87 2.13 12.05
CA PHE A 108 -0.88 1.59 12.98
C PHE A 108 -1.05 2.15 14.41
N GLU A 109 -1.18 3.47 14.56
CA GLU A 109 -1.44 4.10 15.86
C GLU A 109 -2.79 3.72 16.51
N THR A 110 -3.75 3.21 15.72
CA THR A 110 -5.09 2.84 16.19
C THR A 110 -5.30 1.34 16.35
N ILE A 111 -4.26 0.53 16.14
CA ILE A 111 -4.33 -0.93 16.30
C ILE A 111 -4.87 -1.27 17.70
N ASP A 112 -4.33 -0.64 18.74
CA ASP A 112 -4.70 -0.91 20.13
C ASP A 112 -5.97 -0.15 20.59
N LEU A 113 -6.50 0.77 19.77
CA LEU A 113 -7.60 1.67 20.13
C LEU A 113 -8.71 1.66 19.07
N PRO A 114 -9.51 0.58 18.98
CA PRO A 114 -10.43 0.35 17.87
C PRO A 114 -11.58 1.35 17.75
N LEU A 115 -11.90 2.11 18.80
CA LEU A 115 -12.95 3.15 18.82
C LEU A 115 -12.40 4.58 18.64
N SER A 116 -11.12 4.73 18.29
CA SER A 116 -10.50 6.04 18.17
C SER A 116 -11.08 6.88 17.03
N ARG A 117 -11.38 8.17 17.30
CA ARG A 117 -11.73 9.17 16.27
C ARG A 117 -10.66 9.27 15.17
N LYS A 118 -9.42 8.84 15.44
CA LYS A 118 -8.35 8.73 14.44
C LYS A 118 -8.72 7.83 13.26
N LYS A 119 -9.60 6.83 13.43
CA LYS A 119 -10.11 6.00 12.31
C LYS A 119 -10.90 6.80 11.28
N PHE A 120 -11.65 7.82 11.70
CA PHE A 120 -12.32 8.73 10.78
C PHE A 120 -11.30 9.51 9.95
N HIS A 121 -10.25 10.01 10.61
CA HIS A 121 -9.19 10.74 9.92
C HIS A 121 -8.40 9.83 8.95
N MET A 122 -8.12 8.58 9.34
CA MET A 122 -7.53 7.55 8.48
C MET A 122 -8.36 7.35 7.21
N ARG A 123 -9.67 7.08 7.35
CA ARG A 123 -10.59 6.90 6.20
C ARG A 123 -10.64 8.15 5.33
N GLN A 124 -10.65 9.34 5.92
CA GLN A 124 -10.60 10.60 5.17
C GLN A 124 -9.33 10.73 4.34
N LYS A 125 -8.17 10.31 4.87
CA LYS A 125 -6.92 10.29 4.10
C LYS A 125 -6.93 9.26 2.97
N LEU A 126 -7.51 8.07 3.18
CA LEU A 126 -7.69 7.10 2.10
C LEU A 126 -8.62 7.62 1.00
N ARG A 127 -9.74 8.25 1.35
CA ARG A 127 -10.61 8.92 0.35
C ARG A 127 -9.85 9.98 -0.45
N ARG A 128 -8.96 10.73 0.22
CA ARG A 128 -8.11 11.71 -0.48
C ARG A 128 -7.09 11.03 -1.39
N ALA A 129 -6.51 9.90 -0.98
CA ALA A 129 -5.61 9.10 -1.82
C ALA A 129 -6.34 8.61 -3.08
N VAL A 130 -7.54 8.04 -2.93
CA VAL A 130 -8.40 7.61 -4.05
C VAL A 130 -8.71 8.78 -4.98
N LYS A 131 -9.10 9.95 -4.46
CA LYS A 131 -9.36 11.14 -5.30
C LYS A 131 -8.13 11.54 -6.13
N CYS A 132 -6.94 11.50 -5.53
CA CYS A 132 -5.69 11.77 -6.24
C CYS A 132 -5.35 10.66 -7.26
N ALA A 133 -5.69 9.41 -6.97
CA ALA A 133 -5.46 8.27 -7.85
C ALA A 133 -6.38 8.31 -9.08
N LEU A 134 -7.68 8.57 -8.91
CA LEU A 134 -8.61 8.78 -10.02
C LEU A 134 -8.21 9.99 -10.88
N PHE A 135 -7.68 11.04 -10.26
CA PHE A 135 -7.10 12.16 -11.00
C PHE A 135 -5.90 11.73 -11.85
N LEU A 136 -5.01 10.87 -11.34
CA LEU A 136 -3.92 10.28 -12.11
C LEU A 136 -4.44 9.49 -13.33
N GLU A 137 -5.48 8.67 -13.14
CA GLU A 137 -6.12 7.94 -14.24
C GLU A 137 -6.66 8.87 -15.32
N SER A 138 -7.39 9.92 -14.94
CA SER A 138 -7.94 10.91 -15.88
C SER A 138 -6.86 11.64 -16.71
N LEU A 139 -5.66 11.84 -16.14
CA LEU A 139 -4.53 12.45 -16.85
C LEU A 139 -3.93 11.50 -17.89
N VAL A 140 -4.00 10.19 -17.65
CA VAL A 140 -3.40 9.16 -18.49
C VAL A 140 -4.36 8.71 -19.59
N ASP A 141 -5.66 8.56 -19.28
CA ASP A 141 -6.70 8.23 -20.28
C ASP A 141 -6.83 9.33 -21.37
N GLY A 142 -6.64 10.59 -20.98
CA GLY A 142 -6.73 11.73 -21.89
C GLY A 142 -5.50 11.96 -22.77
N ASN A 143 -4.45 11.15 -22.67
CA ASN A 143 -3.17 11.45 -23.32
C ASN A 143 -2.55 10.24 -24.06
N GLN A 144 -2.46 10.34 -25.38
CA GLN A 144 -1.89 9.33 -26.27
C GLN A 144 -0.35 9.22 -26.19
N LEU A 145 0.32 10.21 -25.59
CA LEU A 145 1.78 10.20 -25.43
C LEU A 145 2.27 9.18 -24.39
N VAL A 146 1.38 8.77 -23.49
CA VAL A 146 1.70 7.83 -22.41
C VAL A 146 1.78 6.41 -22.96
N HIS A 147 2.89 5.73 -22.67
CA HIS A 147 3.08 4.35 -23.08
C HIS A 147 1.99 3.43 -22.49
N ARG A 148 1.49 2.46 -23.28
CA ARG A 148 0.43 1.51 -22.90
C ARG A 148 0.69 0.82 -21.56
N VAL A 149 1.94 0.42 -21.29
CA VAL A 149 2.33 -0.21 -20.01
C VAL A 149 2.11 0.72 -18.82
N THR A 150 2.46 2.00 -18.94
CA THR A 150 2.23 2.99 -17.88
C THR A 150 0.75 3.24 -17.68
N HIS A 151 -0.03 3.23 -18.75
CA HIS A 151 -1.47 3.34 -18.70
C HIS A 151 -2.10 2.16 -17.93
N LEU A 152 -1.73 0.93 -18.29
CA LEU A 152 -2.20 -0.27 -17.59
C LEU A 152 -1.77 -0.29 -16.11
N GLU A 153 -0.51 0.04 -15.81
CA GLU A 153 -0.03 0.14 -14.42
C GLU A 153 -0.77 1.19 -13.60
N THR A 154 -1.11 2.32 -14.23
CA THR A 154 -1.89 3.36 -13.59
C THR A 154 -3.25 2.82 -13.20
N LYS A 155 -3.96 2.15 -14.12
CA LYS A 155 -5.28 1.56 -13.84
C LYS A 155 -5.23 0.49 -12.75
N SER A 156 -4.22 -0.39 -12.77
CA SER A 156 -4.02 -1.40 -11.72
C SER A 156 -3.73 -0.77 -10.37
N TYR A 157 -2.88 0.27 -10.33
CA TYR A 157 -2.54 0.97 -9.09
C TYR A 157 -3.74 1.73 -8.52
N VAL A 158 -4.52 2.40 -9.36
CA VAL A 158 -5.75 3.11 -8.95
C VAL A 158 -6.76 2.14 -8.38
N SER A 159 -7.00 1.01 -9.07
CA SER A 159 -7.89 -0.06 -8.61
C SER A 159 -7.45 -0.62 -7.25
N PHE A 160 -6.15 -0.80 -7.04
CA PHE A 160 -5.60 -1.23 -5.75
C PHE A 160 -5.84 -0.23 -4.61
N ILE A 161 -5.68 1.07 -4.86
CA ILE A 161 -5.93 2.13 -3.86
C ILE A 161 -7.42 2.25 -3.56
N CYS A 162 -8.29 2.10 -4.56
CA CYS A 162 -9.74 2.02 -4.37
C CYS A 162 -10.14 0.82 -3.52
N GLY A 163 -9.65 -0.38 -3.84
CA GLY A 163 -9.91 -1.58 -3.04
C GLY A 163 -9.42 -1.44 -1.60
N SER A 164 -8.27 -0.81 -1.40
CA SER A 164 -7.74 -0.50 -0.06
C SER A 164 -8.68 0.41 0.76
N LEU A 165 -9.38 1.35 0.12
CA LEU A 165 -10.38 2.18 0.80
C LEU A 165 -11.63 1.36 1.15
N GLU A 166 -12.18 0.62 0.19
CA GLU A 166 -13.41 -0.17 0.38
C GLU A 166 -13.24 -1.25 1.46
N LEU A 167 -12.07 -1.88 1.51
CA LEU A 167 -11.68 -2.81 2.58
C LEU A 167 -11.81 -2.16 3.97
N GLU A 168 -11.29 -0.94 4.14
CA GLU A 168 -11.34 -0.20 5.41
C GLU A 168 -12.74 0.33 5.76
N LEU A 169 -13.60 0.45 4.75
CA LEU A 169 -15.02 0.76 4.90
C LEU A 169 -15.85 -0.50 5.21
N LYS A 170 -15.25 -1.70 5.15
CA LYS A 170 -15.93 -3.00 5.27
C LYS A 170 -16.96 -3.23 4.17
N ASN A 171 -16.79 -2.59 3.02
CA ASN A 171 -17.61 -2.83 1.84
C ASN A 171 -16.96 -3.95 1.02
N TRP A 172 -17.23 -5.20 1.40
CA TRP A 172 -16.54 -6.36 0.85
C TRP A 172 -16.77 -6.54 -0.65
N LYS A 173 -18.02 -6.37 -1.12
CA LYS A 173 -18.38 -6.51 -2.54
C LYS A 173 -17.60 -5.52 -3.41
N GLY A 174 -17.63 -4.23 -3.05
CA GLY A 174 -16.88 -3.20 -3.78
C GLY A 174 -15.37 -3.39 -3.69
N ALA A 175 -14.86 -3.95 -2.58
CA ALA A 175 -13.44 -4.28 -2.43
C ALA A 175 -13.02 -5.42 -3.36
N VAL A 176 -13.83 -6.49 -3.48
CA VAL A 176 -13.59 -7.61 -4.41
C VAL A 176 -13.52 -7.08 -5.85
N ASP A 177 -14.52 -6.31 -6.30
CA ASP A 177 -14.55 -5.77 -7.67
C ASP A 177 -13.33 -4.87 -7.99
N ALA A 178 -12.84 -4.13 -7.00
CA ALA A 178 -11.67 -3.28 -7.16
C ALA A 178 -10.37 -4.09 -7.17
N PHE A 179 -10.23 -5.09 -6.29
CA PHE A 179 -9.05 -5.95 -6.27
C PHE A 179 -8.99 -6.90 -7.47
N ASP A 180 -10.14 -7.36 -7.98
CA ASP A 180 -10.21 -8.16 -9.20
C ASP A 180 -9.68 -7.40 -10.41
N ARG A 181 -10.09 -6.13 -10.57
CA ARG A 181 -9.54 -5.25 -11.62
C ARG A 181 -8.04 -5.02 -11.44
N ALA A 182 -7.57 -4.83 -10.20
CA ALA A 182 -6.14 -4.68 -9.92
C ALA A 182 -5.36 -5.95 -10.29
N ARG A 183 -5.87 -7.13 -9.90
CA ARG A 183 -5.30 -8.45 -10.21
C ARG A 183 -5.19 -8.65 -11.72
N ALA A 184 -6.29 -8.46 -12.46
CA ALA A 184 -6.31 -8.66 -13.91
C ALA A 184 -5.24 -7.81 -14.62
N GLY A 185 -5.11 -6.53 -14.26
CA GLY A 185 -4.10 -5.66 -14.86
C GLY A 185 -2.66 -6.01 -14.45
N TYR A 186 -2.41 -6.39 -13.20
CA TYR A 186 -1.07 -6.84 -12.78
C TYR A 186 -0.67 -8.18 -13.40
N THR A 187 -1.61 -9.10 -13.60
CA THR A 187 -1.38 -10.37 -14.31
C THR A 187 -1.08 -10.14 -15.79
N GLU A 188 -1.80 -9.22 -16.45
CA GLU A 188 -1.49 -8.83 -17.84
C GLU A 188 -0.08 -8.22 -17.94
N LEU A 189 0.28 -7.35 -16.99
CA LEU A 189 1.63 -6.76 -16.94
C LEU A 189 2.71 -7.81 -16.67
N PHE A 190 2.45 -8.77 -15.79
CA PHE A 190 3.36 -9.88 -15.50
C PHE A 190 3.65 -10.70 -16.76
N GLY A 191 2.62 -11.05 -17.55
CA GLY A 191 2.79 -11.79 -18.80
C GLY A 191 3.61 -11.05 -19.88
N GLN A 192 3.69 -9.72 -19.80
CA GLN A 192 4.48 -8.88 -20.71
C GLN A 192 5.94 -8.73 -20.27
N VAL A 193 6.27 -9.04 -19.02
CA VAL A 193 7.62 -8.88 -18.44
C VAL A 193 8.33 -10.23 -18.51
N LYS A 194 9.03 -10.50 -19.60
CA LYS A 194 9.88 -11.70 -19.73
C LYS A 194 11.30 -11.38 -19.22
N ALA A 195 11.82 -12.23 -18.33
CA ALA A 195 13.22 -12.34 -17.91
C ALA A 195 13.85 -11.06 -17.32
N ASN A 196 13.38 -10.59 -16.16
CA ASN A 196 13.94 -9.41 -15.48
C ASN A 196 13.70 -9.42 -13.96
N GLU A 197 14.51 -8.65 -13.20
CA GLU A 197 14.33 -8.34 -11.77
C GLU A 197 12.91 -7.83 -11.41
N LEU A 198 12.16 -7.35 -12.40
CA LEU A 198 10.80 -6.87 -12.25
C LEU A 198 9.78 -7.99 -12.07
N GLU A 199 10.08 -9.21 -12.55
CA GLU A 199 9.19 -10.37 -12.48
C GLU A 199 8.81 -10.68 -11.03
N GLU A 200 9.81 -10.72 -10.13
CA GLU A 200 9.59 -10.95 -8.70
C GLU A 200 8.72 -9.85 -8.08
N THR A 201 8.91 -8.59 -8.49
CA THR A 201 8.15 -7.46 -7.96
C THR A 201 6.67 -7.53 -8.35
N TYR A 202 6.36 -7.88 -9.59
CA TYR A 202 4.96 -8.08 -10.03
C TYR A 202 4.38 -9.36 -9.44
N ALA A 203 5.13 -10.47 -9.40
CA ALA A 203 4.67 -11.72 -8.79
C ALA A 203 4.33 -11.54 -7.30
N ALA A 204 5.18 -10.84 -6.53
CA ALA A 204 4.89 -10.48 -5.16
C ALA A 204 3.62 -9.61 -5.07
N LYS A 205 3.44 -8.64 -5.98
CA LYS A 205 2.24 -7.79 -5.98
C LYS A 205 0.96 -8.55 -6.32
N CYS A 206 1.01 -9.49 -7.26
CA CYS A 206 -0.13 -10.35 -7.59
C CYS A 206 -0.54 -11.20 -6.38
N ARG A 207 0.43 -11.83 -5.70
CA ARG A 207 0.20 -12.57 -4.44
C ARG A 207 -0.41 -11.69 -3.35
N ASP A 208 0.12 -10.47 -3.16
CA ASP A 208 -0.43 -9.51 -2.19
C ASP A 208 -1.91 -9.19 -2.47
N VAL A 209 -2.25 -8.96 -3.74
CA VAL A 209 -3.62 -8.63 -4.16
C VAL A 209 -4.55 -9.84 -4.04
N GLU A 210 -4.08 -11.03 -4.38
CA GLU A 210 -4.84 -12.27 -4.25
C GLU A 210 -5.16 -12.60 -2.79
N ASN A 211 -4.21 -12.41 -1.88
CA ASN A 211 -4.44 -12.57 -0.45
C ASN A 211 -5.53 -11.60 0.08
N LEU A 212 -5.52 -10.36 -0.40
CA LEU A 212 -6.57 -9.37 -0.06
C LEU A 212 -7.93 -9.77 -0.62
N LEU A 213 -7.96 -10.28 -1.85
CA LEU A 213 -9.17 -10.74 -2.50
C LEU A 213 -9.80 -11.92 -1.74
N ASN A 214 -9.00 -12.93 -1.41
CA ASN A 214 -9.44 -14.10 -0.63
C ASN A 214 -9.97 -13.69 0.74
N LEU A 215 -9.32 -12.74 1.41
CA LEU A 215 -9.83 -12.18 2.68
C LEU A 215 -11.20 -11.50 2.49
N CYS A 216 -11.36 -10.69 1.44
CA CYS A 216 -12.63 -10.01 1.18
C CYS A 216 -13.76 -11.00 0.88
N GLN A 217 -13.47 -12.05 0.09
CA GLN A 217 -14.43 -13.09 -0.25
C GLN A 217 -14.83 -13.92 0.97
N ALA A 218 -13.86 -14.35 1.78
CA ALA A 218 -14.12 -15.05 3.04
C ALA A 218 -15.03 -14.24 3.97
N GLN A 219 -14.82 -12.91 4.04
CA GLN A 219 -15.60 -12.02 4.88
C GLN A 219 -16.96 -11.64 4.30
N SER A 220 -17.15 -11.77 2.98
CA SER A 220 -18.43 -11.58 2.29
C SER A 220 -19.41 -12.74 2.52
N GLY A 221 -18.93 -13.87 3.08
CA GLY A 221 -19.77 -15.04 3.38
C GLY A 221 -19.87 -16.05 2.24
N ASP A 222 -19.04 -15.94 1.20
CA ASP A 222 -18.95 -16.96 0.15
C ASP A 222 -18.20 -18.18 0.72
N ALA A 223 -18.93 -19.07 1.39
CA ALA A 223 -18.42 -20.24 2.10
C ALA A 223 -17.55 -21.18 1.23
N ASN A 224 -17.70 -21.11 -0.09
CA ASN A 224 -16.94 -21.93 -1.04
C ASN A 224 -15.45 -21.54 -1.14
N VAL A 225 -15.07 -20.32 -0.72
CA VAL A 225 -13.68 -19.81 -0.81
C VAL A 225 -12.84 -20.20 0.40
N LEU A 226 -13.47 -20.38 1.56
CA LEU A 226 -12.78 -20.87 2.76
C LEU A 226 -12.23 -22.30 2.55
N LEU A 227 -12.98 -23.17 1.86
CA LEU A 227 -12.58 -24.55 1.62
C LEU A 227 -11.40 -24.64 0.63
N SER A 228 -11.39 -23.83 -0.43
CA SER A 228 -10.31 -23.80 -1.42
C SER A 228 -9.02 -23.18 -0.86
N THR A 229 -9.13 -22.14 -0.03
CA THR A 229 -7.97 -21.49 0.60
C THR A 229 -7.30 -22.40 1.62
N VAL A 230 -8.09 -23.08 2.48
CA VAL A 230 -7.54 -24.05 3.45
C VAL A 230 -6.93 -25.26 2.73
N SER A 231 -7.54 -25.72 1.63
CA SER A 231 -6.97 -26.81 0.81
C SER A 231 -5.65 -26.42 0.14
N SER A 232 -5.50 -25.17 -0.30
CA SER A 232 -4.25 -24.66 -0.92
C SER A 232 -3.11 -24.53 0.09
N VAL A 233 -3.43 -24.22 1.35
CA VAL A 233 -2.46 -24.16 2.44
C VAL A 233 -2.09 -25.57 2.91
N ASN A 234 -3.05 -26.50 2.94
CA ASN A 234 -2.81 -27.90 3.33
C ASN A 234 -1.98 -28.69 2.31
N LEU A 235 -2.04 -28.34 1.02
CA LEU A 235 -1.19 -28.95 -0.02
C LEU A 235 0.28 -28.49 0.05
N ASN A 236 0.56 -27.39 0.74
CA ASN A 236 1.93 -26.90 0.97
C ASN A 236 2.46 -27.28 2.37
N ALA A 237 1.68 -27.97 3.19
CA ALA A 237 2.04 -28.35 4.56
C ALA A 237 2.32 -29.86 4.74
N SER A 238 2.26 -30.65 3.66
CA SER A 238 2.52 -32.08 3.69
C SER A 238 3.96 -32.41 3.35
N GLU A 239 4.92 -31.97 4.17
CA GLU A 239 6.28 -32.50 4.23
C GLU A 239 7.02 -31.96 5.46
N ASP A 240 6.51 -32.23 6.67
CA ASP A 240 7.35 -32.48 7.85
C ASP A 240 6.49 -33.01 9.02
N GLU A 241 6.28 -34.32 9.03
CA GLU A 241 5.85 -35.03 10.22
C GLU A 241 7.07 -35.23 11.14
N ARG A 242 6.98 -34.71 12.38
CA ARG A 242 7.48 -35.39 13.58
C ARG A 242 6.89 -34.77 14.86
N LYS A 243 5.78 -35.35 15.35
CA LYS A 243 5.35 -35.23 16.76
C LYS A 243 6.32 -36.00 17.67
N PRO A 244 6.48 -35.59 18.94
CA PRO A 244 6.15 -36.50 20.05
C PRO A 244 5.51 -35.74 21.25
N PRO A 245 5.22 -36.36 22.42
CA PRO A 245 3.88 -36.81 22.80
C PRO A 245 3.27 -36.08 24.00
N LEU A 246 1.96 -36.29 24.18
CA LEU A 246 1.15 -35.90 25.33
C LEU A 246 1.55 -36.68 26.59
N GLU A 247 1.82 -35.99 27.70
CA GLU A 247 1.71 -36.57 29.05
C GLU A 247 0.64 -35.84 29.86
N GLN A 248 -0.30 -36.64 30.37
CA GLN A 248 -1.30 -36.27 31.35
C GLN A 248 -0.65 -36.25 32.74
N GLY A 249 -0.79 -35.14 33.47
CA GLY A 249 -0.35 -35.01 34.85
C GLY A 249 -1.32 -34.16 35.65
N VAL A 250 -2.29 -34.83 36.29
CA VAL A 250 -3.11 -34.27 37.38
C VAL A 250 -2.22 -34.10 38.61
N ILE A 251 -2.29 -32.97 39.33
CA ILE A 251 -2.37 -32.88 40.81
C ILE A 251 -2.55 -31.39 41.26
N LYS A 252 -3.73 -31.15 41.83
CA LYS A 252 -4.15 -30.37 43.01
C LYS A 252 -3.76 -28.88 43.21
N ALA A 253 -4.80 -28.09 43.47
CA ALA A 253 -4.81 -26.74 44.03
C ALA A 253 -4.78 -26.74 45.57
N VAL A 254 -4.41 -25.58 46.16
CA VAL A 254 -4.88 -24.92 47.43
C VAL A 254 -3.79 -23.91 47.93
N PRO A 255 -4.16 -22.80 48.64
CA PRO A 255 -3.72 -21.45 48.24
C PRO A 255 -2.96 -20.59 49.31
N GLY A 256 -2.52 -19.40 48.86
CA GLY A 256 -2.48 -18.12 49.64
C GLY A 256 -1.18 -17.72 50.36
N ASN A 257 -0.50 -16.64 49.93
CA ASN A 257 -0.40 -15.32 50.62
C ASN A 257 0.73 -14.39 50.08
N THR A 258 0.34 -13.12 49.88
CA THR A 258 0.99 -11.82 50.21
C THR A 258 2.50 -11.53 49.99
N GLU A 259 2.73 -10.53 49.12
CA GLU A 259 3.74 -9.43 49.09
C GLU A 259 5.26 -9.68 49.27
N GLN A 260 6.08 -9.22 48.28
CA GLN A 260 6.91 -7.99 48.36
C GLN A 260 7.80 -7.78 47.12
N LYS A 261 7.98 -6.50 46.78
CA LYS A 261 8.69 -5.93 45.60
C LYS A 261 10.19 -6.32 45.52
N LYS A 262 10.65 -6.74 44.33
CA LYS A 262 12.04 -6.58 43.89
C LYS A 262 12.10 -6.03 42.46
N ARG A 263 12.86 -4.95 42.30
CA ARG A 263 13.11 -4.19 41.06
C ARG A 263 14.15 -4.97 40.23
N VAL A 264 13.72 -5.64 39.16
CA VAL A 264 14.61 -6.36 38.24
C VAL A 264 14.68 -5.61 36.92
N ARG A 265 15.92 -5.31 36.47
CA ARG A 265 16.22 -4.74 35.16
C ARG A 265 15.81 -5.75 34.09
N LEU A 266 14.78 -5.44 33.30
CA LEU A 266 14.38 -6.29 32.17
C LEU A 266 15.38 -6.08 31.02
N ALA A 267 16.21 -7.10 30.80
CA ALA A 267 16.93 -7.29 29.56
C ALA A 267 15.93 -7.29 28.39
N MET A 268 16.21 -6.52 27.35
CA MET A 268 15.44 -6.59 26.11
C MET A 268 15.69 -7.94 25.45
N GLU A 269 14.76 -8.86 25.63
CA GLU A 269 14.67 -10.03 24.75
C GLU A 269 14.18 -9.59 23.37
N PRO A 270 14.77 -10.11 22.28
CA PRO A 270 14.36 -9.75 20.92
C PRO A 270 12.92 -10.24 20.70
N LYS A 271 12.00 -9.29 20.52
CA LYS A 271 10.63 -9.61 20.12
C LYS A 271 10.65 -10.34 18.78
N PRO A 272 10.01 -11.51 18.65
CA PRO A 272 9.87 -12.18 17.38
C PRO A 272 9.09 -11.28 16.42
N LEU A 273 9.66 -11.07 15.23
CA LEU A 273 9.08 -10.32 14.13
C LEU A 273 7.74 -10.97 13.75
N LYS A 274 6.63 -10.24 13.91
CA LYS A 274 5.33 -10.64 13.36
C LYS A 274 5.41 -10.56 11.83
N PRO A 275 4.85 -11.53 11.08
CA PRO A 275 4.85 -11.48 9.64
C PRO A 275 4.05 -10.27 9.14
N PHE A 276 4.59 -9.65 8.10
CA PHE A 276 4.01 -8.55 7.35
C PHE A 276 2.57 -8.91 6.94
N PHE A 277 1.67 -7.95 7.17
CA PHE A 277 0.37 -7.89 6.50
C PHE A 277 -0.66 -8.93 7.00
N PHE A 278 -1.28 -8.69 8.17
CA PHE A 278 -2.71 -8.89 8.51
C PHE A 278 -2.91 -9.00 10.03
N ASP A 279 -3.14 -7.87 10.71
CA ASP A 279 -3.51 -7.81 12.14
C ASP A 279 -5.04 -7.85 12.36
N LEU A 280 -5.81 -8.37 11.39
CA LEU A 280 -7.28 -8.45 11.47
C LEU A 280 -7.80 -9.72 12.17
N ALA A 281 -6.98 -10.77 12.31
CA ALA A 281 -7.44 -12.07 12.79
C ALA A 281 -7.45 -12.23 14.33
N LEU A 282 -6.74 -11.39 15.10
CA LEU A 282 -6.56 -11.63 16.55
C LEU A 282 -7.62 -11.00 17.45
N ASN A 283 -8.44 -10.07 16.94
CA ASN A 283 -9.43 -9.37 17.76
C ASN A 283 -10.82 -10.03 17.78
N PHE A 284 -11.08 -11.07 16.98
CA PHE A 284 -12.42 -11.66 16.83
C PHE A 284 -12.63 -13.04 17.49
N ILE A 285 -11.58 -13.67 18.03
CA ILE A 285 -11.70 -14.99 18.69
C ILE A 285 -12.16 -14.87 20.16
N LYS A 286 -12.13 -13.67 20.77
CA LYS A 286 -12.53 -13.49 22.18
C LYS A 286 -13.99 -13.07 22.41
N SER A 287 -14.78 -12.87 21.35
CA SER A 287 -16.17 -12.40 21.49
C SER A 287 -17.24 -13.50 21.32
N SER A 288 -16.87 -14.77 21.10
CA SER A 288 -17.85 -15.85 20.90
C SER A 288 -18.19 -16.68 22.14
N ASP A 289 -17.48 -16.54 23.27
CA ASP A 289 -17.62 -17.46 24.40
C ASP A 289 -18.31 -16.85 25.65
N GLN A 290 -19.13 -15.80 25.48
CA GLN A 290 -19.99 -15.30 26.56
C GLN A 290 -21.43 -15.06 26.07
N SER A 291 -22.12 -16.14 25.74
CA SER A 291 -23.58 -16.22 25.88
C SER A 291 -24.03 -17.66 25.69
N ASN A 292 -24.21 -18.38 26.80
CA ASN A 292 -25.25 -19.40 26.98
C ASN A 292 -25.29 -19.71 28.48
N SER A 293 -26.15 -18.96 29.18
CA SER A 293 -26.91 -19.45 30.33
C SER A 293 -28.12 -20.22 29.83
#